data_AF-T1C7Y0-F1
#
_entry.id   AF-T1C7Y0-F1
#
_cell.length_a   1.000
_cell.length_b   1.000
_cell.length_c   1.000
_cell.angle_alpha   90.00
_cell.angle_beta   90.00
_cell.angle_gamma   90.00
#
_symmetry.space_group_name_H-M   'P 1'
#
loop_
_entity.id
_entity.type
_entity.pdbx_description
1 polymer ?
#
loop_
_entity_poly.entity_id
_entity_poly.type
_entity_poly.pdbx_seq_one_letter_code
_entity_poly.pdbx_strand_id
1 'polypeptide(L)'
;MTPESLARSVARERRPEPAGPTDARRYVNQWVETEAIGGERVPAFVVILRTRGCYWADQKGCSMCGYAKDTLGRSATPAELAEQLDRALARYRDEPYVKVYT
;
A
#
# COMPACT_ATOMS: atom_id res chain seq x y z
N MET A 1 -5.23 -10.49 -31.81
CA MET A 1 -5.20 -10.82 -30.37
C MET A 1 -4.13 -11.88 -30.15
N THR A 2 -3.03 -11.53 -29.48
CA THR A 2 -2.02 -12.51 -29.08
C THR A 2 -2.59 -13.41 -27.98
N PRO A 3 -2.31 -14.73 -28.02
CA PRO A 3 -2.71 -15.63 -26.94
C PRO A 3 -2.07 -15.17 -25.62
N GLU A 4 -2.87 -15.16 -24.56
CA GLU A 4 -2.35 -14.91 -23.23
C GLU A 4 -1.43 -16.07 -22.79
N SER A 5 -0.27 -15.75 -22.21
CA SER A 5 0.62 -16.77 -21.65
C SER A 5 -0.03 -17.44 -20.44
N LEU A 6 0.19 -18.76 -20.28
CA LEU A 6 -0.22 -19.53 -19.10
C LEU A 6 0.19 -18.84 -17.79
N ALA A 7 1.40 -18.28 -17.73
CA ALA A 7 1.89 -17.57 -16.55
C ALA A 7 1.02 -16.36 -16.18
N ARG A 8 0.47 -15.65 -17.17
CA ARG A 8 -0.38 -14.48 -16.97
C ARG A 8 -1.79 -14.88 -16.55
N SER A 9 -2.31 -15.99 -17.09
CA SER A 9 -3.58 -16.57 -16.64
C SER A 9 -3.53 -16.97 -15.16
N VAL A 10 -2.46 -17.68 -14.75
CA VAL A 10 -2.26 -18.10 -13.36
C VAL A 10 -2.09 -16.89 -12.43
N ALA A 11 -1.35 -15.86 -12.87
CA ALA A 11 -1.17 -14.63 -12.09
C ALA A 11 -2.49 -13.92 -11.81
N ARG A 12 -3.38 -13.84 -12.81
CA ARG A 12 -4.72 -13.26 -12.66
C ARG A 12 -5.58 -14.08 -11.70
N GLU A 13 -5.60 -15.41 -11.86
CA GLU A 13 -6.39 -16.31 -11.02
C GLU A 13 -5.98 -16.22 -9.55
N ARG A 14 -4.68 -16.07 -9.26
CA ARG A 14 -4.16 -15.94 -7.90
C ARG A 14 -4.34 -14.56 -7.29
N ARG A 15 -4.75 -13.56 -8.07
CA ARG A 15 -4.87 -12.19 -7.58
C ARG A 15 -5.99 -12.15 -6.53
N PRO A 16 -5.70 -11.70 -5.30
CA PRO A 16 -6.75 -11.53 -4.33
C PRO A 16 -7.65 -10.35 -4.72
N GLU A 17 -8.96 -10.54 -4.59
CA GLU A 17 -9.95 -9.49 -4.78
C GLU A 17 -9.78 -8.37 -3.74
N PRO A 18 -10.02 -7.10 -4.11
CA PRO A 18 -10.08 -6.01 -3.14
C PRO A 18 -11.15 -6.27 -2.07
N ALA A 19 -10.89 -5.84 -0.83
CA ALA A 19 -11.74 -6.15 0.32
C ALA A 19 -13.14 -5.46 0.35
N GLY A 20 -13.56 -4.78 -0.72
CA GLY A 20 -14.86 -4.10 -0.84
C GLY A 20 -14.76 -2.58 -1.07
N PRO A 21 -15.88 -1.84 -1.03
CA PRO A 21 -15.88 -0.39 -1.20
C PRO A 21 -15.11 0.26 -0.05
N THR A 22 -14.01 0.91 -0.38
CA THR A 22 -13.10 1.52 0.58
C THR A 22 -13.12 3.03 0.43
N ASP A 23 -13.10 3.74 1.56
CA ASP A 23 -12.98 5.20 1.57
C ASP A 23 -11.61 5.61 1.02
N ALA A 24 -11.60 6.22 -0.17
CA ALA A 24 -10.39 6.63 -0.86
C ALA A 24 -9.62 7.74 -0.14
N ARG A 25 -10.27 8.43 0.83
CA ARG A 25 -9.65 9.47 1.65
C ARG A 25 -9.03 8.93 2.93
N ARG A 26 -9.11 7.61 3.16
CA ARG A 26 -8.56 6.96 4.34
C ARG A 26 -7.38 6.06 3.97
N TYR A 27 -6.25 6.28 4.65
CA TYR A 27 -5.08 5.42 4.56
C TYR A 27 -5.40 3.98 5.02
N VAL A 28 -4.59 3.01 4.62
CA VAL A 28 -4.80 1.59 4.97
C VAL A 28 -4.50 1.36 6.45
N ASN A 29 -3.27 1.67 6.87
CA ASN A 29 -2.85 1.56 8.25
C ASN A 29 -1.70 2.54 8.56
N GLN A 30 -1.47 2.80 9.85
CA GLN A 30 -0.29 3.50 10.33
C GLN A 30 0.14 3.00 11.70
N TRP A 31 1.44 3.07 11.98
CA TRP A 31 2.01 2.72 13.27
C TRP A 31 3.39 3.37 13.43
N VAL A 32 3.97 3.24 14.62
CA VAL A 32 5.37 3.56 14.88
C VAL A 32 6.09 2.26 15.17
N GLU A 33 7.24 2.05 14.53
CA GLU A 33 8.10 0.88 14.76
C GLU A 33 9.52 1.33 15.09
N THR A 34 10.28 0.44 15.73
CA THR A 34 11.70 0.68 16.01
C THR A 34 12.52 0.14 14.85
N GLU A 35 13.30 1.01 14.23
CA GLU A 35 14.18 0.70 13.12
C GLU A 35 15.64 0.74 13.51
N ALA A 36 16.44 -0.11 12.85
CA ALA A 36 17.90 -0.13 13.01
C ALA A 36 18.53 0.70 11.89
N ILE A 37 18.83 1.96 12.16
CA ILE A 37 19.39 2.90 11.19
C ILE A 37 20.75 3.39 11.69
N GLY A 38 21.80 3.20 10.88
CA GLY A 38 23.15 3.60 11.26
C GLY A 38 23.71 2.89 12.50
N GLY A 39 23.16 1.73 12.87
CA GLY A 39 23.53 1.00 14.09
C GLY A 39 22.76 1.45 15.35
N GLU A 40 21.89 2.46 15.24
CA GLU A 40 21.04 2.94 16.32
C GLU A 40 19.61 2.44 16.17
N ARG A 41 18.89 2.34 17.30
CA ARG A 41 17.47 2.05 17.33
C ARG A 41 16.69 3.35 17.38
N VAL A 42 15.95 3.65 16.31
CA VAL A 42 15.21 4.91 16.15
C VAL A 42 13.73 4.62 15.89
N PRO A 43 12.80 5.43 16.41
CA PRO A 43 11.39 5.30 16.03
C PRO A 43 11.20 5.77 14.59
N ALA A 44 10.44 5.01 13.81
CA ALA A 44 10.03 5.36 12.46
C ALA A 44 8.51 5.40 12.39
N PHE A 45 7.95 6.49 11.87
CA PHE A 45 6.53 6.60 11.56
C PHE A 45 6.25 5.90 10.24
N VAL A 46 5.30 4.98 10.23
CA VAL A 46 4.96 4.19 9.06
C VAL A 46 3.52 4.43 8.67
N VAL A 47 3.29 4.70 7.38
CA VAL A 47 1.95 4.82 6.80
C VAL A 47 1.86 4.02 5.50
N ILE A 48 0.74 3.32 5.35
CA ILE A 48 0.37 2.67 4.11
C ILE A 48 -0.77 3.46 3.47
N LEU A 49 -0.50 4.11 2.35
CA LEU A 49 -1.51 4.84 1.59
C LEU A 49 -2.35 3.88 0.76
N ARG A 50 -3.62 4.23 0.58
CA ARG A 50 -4.57 3.49 -0.24
C ARG A 50 -4.51 4.03 -1.66
N THR A 51 -3.87 3.29 -2.56
CA THR A 51 -3.64 3.68 -3.96
C THR A 51 -4.18 2.62 -4.93
N ARG A 52 -3.70 2.61 -6.19
CA ARG A 52 -4.01 1.59 -7.20
C ARG A 52 -3.72 0.16 -6.73
N GLY A 53 -2.68 -0.04 -5.92
CA GLY A 53 -2.20 -1.36 -5.51
C GLY A 53 -0.91 -1.80 -6.18
N CYS A 54 -0.52 -3.05 -5.92
CA CYS A 54 0.78 -3.60 -6.29
C CYS A 54 0.86 -4.00 -7.78
N TYR A 55 1.74 -3.33 -8.54
CA TYR A 55 2.06 -3.71 -9.91
C TYR A 55 2.54 -5.17 -10.03
N TRP A 56 3.33 -5.66 -9.07
CA TRP A 56 3.82 -7.04 -9.10
C TRP A 56 2.71 -8.06 -8.83
N ALA A 57 1.70 -7.71 -8.02
CA ALA A 57 0.53 -8.55 -7.87
C ALA A 57 -0.23 -8.66 -9.21
N ASP A 58 -0.38 -7.55 -9.94
CA ASP A 58 -1.02 -7.53 -11.27
C ASP A 58 -0.26 -8.38 -12.30
N GLN A 59 1.08 -8.34 -12.29
CA GLN A 59 1.90 -9.02 -13.31
C GLN A 59 2.24 -10.48 -12.99
N LYS A 60 2.38 -10.81 -11.69
CA LYS A 60 2.96 -12.09 -11.25
C LYS A 60 2.09 -12.87 -10.26
N GLY A 61 0.97 -12.31 -9.80
CA GLY A 61 0.06 -12.99 -8.88
C GLY A 61 0.66 -13.21 -7.50
N CYS A 62 1.23 -12.17 -6.90
CA CYS A 62 1.76 -12.21 -5.53
C CYS A 62 0.65 -12.58 -4.53
N SER A 63 0.84 -13.65 -3.78
CA SER A 63 -0.05 -14.09 -2.71
C SER A 63 0.45 -13.74 -1.31
N MET A 64 1.67 -13.20 -1.20
CA MET A 64 2.39 -13.04 0.07
C MET A 64 2.10 -11.74 0.81
N CYS A 65 1.63 -10.68 0.15
CA CYS A 65 1.29 -9.43 0.85
C CYS A 65 -0.20 -9.10 0.77
N GLY A 66 -0.77 -8.71 1.92
CA GLY A 66 -2.14 -8.20 2.01
C GLY A 66 -2.37 -6.90 1.23
N TYR A 67 -1.29 -6.25 0.78
CA TYR A 67 -1.33 -5.00 0.04
C TYR A 67 -2.19 -5.08 -1.23
N ALA A 68 -2.28 -6.24 -1.88
CA ALA A 68 -3.14 -6.42 -3.06
C ALA A 68 -4.65 -6.35 -2.74
N LYS A 69 -5.04 -6.61 -1.48
CA LYS A 69 -6.45 -6.54 -1.01
C LYS A 69 -6.84 -5.13 -0.56
N ASP A 70 -5.88 -4.38 -0.01
CA ASP A 70 -6.10 -3.05 0.56
C ASP A 70 -5.85 -1.92 -0.45
N THR A 71 -6.51 -1.99 -1.61
CA THR A 71 -6.28 -1.08 -2.74
C THR A 71 -7.58 -0.43 -3.22
N LEU A 72 -7.48 0.63 -4.01
CA LEU A 72 -8.59 1.27 -4.72
C LEU A 72 -8.93 0.58 -6.04
N GLY A 73 -8.04 -0.26 -6.58
CA GLY A 73 -8.13 -0.76 -7.97
C GLY A 73 -7.96 0.32 -9.05
N ARG A 74 -7.85 1.60 -8.67
CA ARG A 74 -7.55 2.75 -9.52
C ARG A 74 -6.50 3.64 -8.86
N SER A 75 -5.87 4.51 -9.62
CA SER A 75 -5.01 5.53 -9.02
C SER A 75 -5.82 6.44 -8.07
N ALA A 76 -5.22 6.75 -6.93
CA ALA A 76 -5.73 7.79 -6.04
C ALA A 76 -5.53 9.16 -6.69
N THR A 77 -6.46 10.08 -6.47
CA THR A 77 -6.31 11.48 -6.89
C THR A 77 -5.40 12.24 -5.92
N PRO A 78 -4.81 13.37 -6.34
CA PRO A 78 -4.02 14.21 -5.44
C PRO A 78 -4.78 14.66 -4.19
N ALA A 79 -6.07 14.99 -4.32
CA ALA A 79 -6.91 15.40 -3.19
C ALA A 79 -7.14 14.25 -2.20
N GLU A 80 -7.41 13.04 -2.69
CA GLU A 80 -7.54 11.85 -1.85
C GLU A 80 -6.24 11.55 -1.11
N LEU A 81 -5.08 11.65 -1.78
CA LEU A 81 -3.78 11.45 -1.15
C LEU A 81 -3.48 12.51 -0.09
N ALA A 82 -3.82 13.78 -0.34
CA ALA A 82 -3.67 14.86 0.63
C ALA A 82 -4.51 14.57 1.89
N GLU A 83 -5.79 14.22 1.73
CA GLU A 83 -6.65 13.87 2.87
C GLU A 83 -6.17 12.63 3.63
N GLN A 84 -5.61 11.63 2.94
CA GLN A 84 -5.01 10.47 3.57
C GLN A 84 -3.79 10.85 4.43
N LEU A 85 -2.92 11.72 3.90
CA LEU A 85 -1.75 12.22 4.61
C LEU A 85 -2.16 13.06 5.83
N ASP A 86 -3.09 14.00 5.68
CA ASP A 86 -3.58 14.85 6.78
C ASP A 86 -4.07 14.00 7.97
N ARG A 87 -4.80 12.92 7.67
CA ARG A 87 -5.29 11.98 8.70
C ARG A 87 -4.17 11.19 9.36
N ALA A 88 -3.15 10.77 8.61
CA ALA A 88 -2.01 10.04 9.15
C ALA A 88 -1.14 10.97 10.03
N LEU A 89 -0.88 12.18 9.55
CA LEU A 89 -0.07 13.19 10.24
C LEU A 89 -0.67 13.62 11.59
N ALA A 90 -1.98 13.43 11.81
CA ALA A 90 -2.59 13.64 13.12
C ALA A 90 -1.98 12.79 14.27
N ARG A 91 -1.25 11.71 13.95
CA ARG A 91 -0.49 10.90 14.93
C ARG A 91 1.03 10.99 14.78
N TYR A 92 1.53 11.77 13.82
CA TYR A 92 2.96 12.03 13.70
C TYR A 92 3.45 12.83 14.92
N ARG A 93 4.59 12.45 15.49
CA ARG A 93 5.17 13.03 16.71
C ARG A 93 6.63 13.42 16.50
N ASP A 94 6.93 13.92 15.31
CA ASP A 94 8.30 14.27 14.90
C ASP A 94 9.25 13.07 14.91
N GLU A 95 8.73 11.87 14.57
CA GLU A 95 9.60 10.71 14.38
C GLU A 95 10.67 11.05 13.32
N PRO A 96 11.95 10.72 13.60
CA PRO A 96 13.09 11.11 12.76
C PRO A 96 13.08 10.45 11.37
N TYR A 97 12.30 9.38 11.21
CA TYR A 97 12.16 8.66 9.95
C TYR A 97 10.70 8.41 9.63
N VAL A 98 10.36 8.54 8.35
CA VAL A 98 9.02 8.31 7.83
C VAL A 98 9.09 7.30 6.69
N LYS A 99 8.28 6.24 6.76
CA LYS A 99 8.10 5.27 5.70
C LYS A 99 6.70 5.41 5.10
N VAL A 100 6.65 5.58 3.79
CA VAL A 100 5.39 5.69 3.04
C VAL A 100 5.32 4.54 2.05
N TYR A 101 4.28 3.71 2.18
CA TYR A 101 4.00 2.62 1.26
C TYR A 101 2.83 2.97 0.34
N THR A 102 2.96 2.64 -0.96
CA THR A 102 2.00 2.95 -2.04
C THR A 102 1.86 1.82 -3.03
#